data_AF-A0A955QP00-F1
#
_entry.id   AF-A0A955QP00-F1
#
_cell.length_a   1.000
_cell.length_b   1.000
_cell.length_c   1.000
_cell.angle_alpha   90.00
_cell.angle_beta   90.00
_cell.angle_gamma   90.00
#
_symmetry.space_group_name_H-M   'P 1'
#
loop_
_entity.id
_entity.type
_entity.pdbx_description
1 polymer ?
#
loop_
_entity_poly.entity_id
_entity_poly.type
_entity_poly.pdbx_seq_one_letter_code
_entity_poly.pdbx_strand_id
1 'polypeptide(L)'
;TQSVEMALEGEGNPSLPLPTGESLFLEVSGLTVNKTYVKDVVTRWLGEQGFRVQSESDNPSYKVIILVEGLGTEQSQSFFGFPPVQSAFIPFALPELPLYKAQYQKGYTRFRLDIYEHESDQFVRSTPWYQQATYFHEYTILFFIGFHATNLIGPFEGSLPSVSNQESPTDY
;
A
#
# COMPACT_ATOMS: atom_id res chain seq x y z
N THR A 1 1.26 1.69 -1.98
CA THR A 1 1.34 1.63 -0.50
C THR A 1 0.57 0.46 0.06
N GLN A 2 -0.62 0.12 -0.48
CA GLN A 2 -1.36 -1.13 -0.16
C GLN A 2 -0.57 -2.44 -0.28
N SER A 3 0.52 -2.45 -1.04
CA SER A 3 1.43 -3.60 -1.07
C SER A 3 1.95 -3.97 0.32
N VAL A 4 2.16 -3.01 1.23
CA VAL A 4 2.62 -3.26 2.61
C VAL A 4 1.54 -3.96 3.44
N GLU A 5 0.30 -3.49 3.36
CA GLU A 5 -0.85 -4.07 4.06
C GLU A 5 -1.10 -5.51 3.59
N MET A 6 -1.20 -5.71 2.28
CA MET A 6 -1.38 -7.03 1.68
C MET A 6 -0.20 -7.97 1.96
N ALA A 7 1.02 -7.45 2.11
CA ALA A 7 2.19 -8.25 2.47
C ALA A 7 2.10 -8.80 3.90
N LEU A 8 1.38 -8.15 4.81
CA LEU A 8 1.16 -8.60 6.20
C LEU A 8 -0.07 -9.50 6.33
N GLU A 9 -1.12 -9.23 5.55
CA GLU A 9 -2.38 -9.97 5.55
C GLU A 9 -2.35 -11.24 4.67
N GLY A 10 -1.25 -11.47 3.95
CA GLY A 10 -1.08 -12.62 3.05
C GLY A 10 -1.32 -13.98 3.71
N GLU A 11 -1.99 -14.87 2.98
CA GLU A 11 -2.30 -16.22 3.42
C GLU A 11 -1.02 -17.01 3.73
N GLY A 12 -0.88 -17.50 4.97
CA GLY A 12 0.32 -18.21 5.45
C GLY A 12 1.36 -17.34 6.13
N ASN A 13 1.11 -16.04 6.33
CA ASN A 13 1.99 -15.21 7.14
C ASN A 13 1.93 -15.62 8.62
N PRO A 14 3.08 -15.97 9.24
CA PRO A 14 3.09 -16.35 10.64
C PRO A 14 2.76 -15.14 11.50
N SER A 15 1.93 -15.35 12.52
CA SER A 15 1.82 -14.41 13.64
C SER A 15 3.20 -14.12 14.22
N LEU A 16 3.39 -12.94 14.80
CA LEU A 16 4.68 -12.62 15.42
C LEU A 16 5.03 -13.72 16.44
N PRO A 17 6.22 -14.34 16.37
CA PRO A 17 6.59 -15.49 17.20
C PRO A 17 7.00 -15.06 18.62
N LEU A 18 6.19 -14.21 19.25
CA LEU A 18 6.34 -13.71 20.60
C LEU A 18 5.08 -14.04 21.41
N PRO A 19 5.19 -14.15 22.76
CA PRO A 19 4.01 -14.24 23.62
C PRO A 19 3.10 -13.03 23.41
N THR A 20 1.80 -13.27 23.25
CA THR A 20 0.81 -12.21 23.11
C THR A 20 0.76 -11.32 24.36
N GLY A 21 0.60 -10.01 24.17
CA GLY A 21 0.47 -9.04 25.26
C GLY A 21 1.77 -8.33 25.68
N GLU A 22 2.91 -8.72 25.10
CA GLU A 22 4.20 -8.07 25.34
C GLU A 22 4.23 -6.62 24.80
N SER A 23 5.06 -5.79 25.44
CA SER A 23 5.32 -4.42 24.99
C SER A 23 6.48 -4.40 23.98
N LEU A 24 6.26 -3.67 22.88
CA LEU A 24 7.18 -3.61 21.75
C LEU A 24 7.52 -2.15 21.44
N PHE A 25 8.77 -1.87 21.11
CA PHE A 25 9.17 -0.63 20.44
C PHE A 25 9.52 -0.92 18.98
N LEU A 26 9.03 -0.07 18.07
CA LEU A 26 9.23 -0.24 16.64
C LEU A 26 10.20 0.80 16.08
N GLU A 27 11.18 0.31 15.36
CA GLU A 27 12.08 1.10 14.53
C GLU A 27 11.97 0.65 13.06
N VAL A 28 12.17 1.57 12.12
CA VAL A 28 12.24 1.23 10.69
C VAL A 28 13.63 1.58 10.17
N SER A 29 14.24 0.62 9.48
CA SER A 29 15.56 0.73 8.85
C SER A 29 15.47 0.42 7.35
N GLY A 30 16.41 0.93 6.57
CA GLY A 30 16.46 0.75 5.10
C GLY A 30 15.51 1.66 4.31
N LEU A 31 14.79 2.57 4.97
CA LEU A 31 13.83 3.47 4.32
C LEU A 31 13.91 4.90 4.89
N THR A 32 14.01 5.89 4.00
CA THR A 32 13.99 7.32 4.36
C THR A 32 12.63 7.96 4.09
N VAL A 33 12.05 7.70 2.92
CA VAL A 33 10.73 8.20 2.50
C VAL A 33 9.64 7.20 2.89
N ASN A 34 8.50 7.65 3.42
CA ASN A 34 7.39 6.79 3.87
C ASN A 34 7.71 5.89 5.09
N LYS A 35 8.78 6.20 5.85
CA LYS A 35 9.13 5.51 7.10
C LYS A 35 7.95 5.45 8.08
N THR A 36 7.27 6.57 8.27
CA THR A 36 6.11 6.68 9.16
C THR A 36 4.96 5.80 8.70
N TYR A 37 4.64 5.79 7.39
CA TYR A 37 3.57 4.95 6.86
C TYR A 37 3.82 3.47 7.13
N VAL A 38 5.03 2.96 6.84
CA VAL A 38 5.38 1.56 7.11
C VAL A 38 5.29 1.25 8.61
N LYS A 39 5.81 2.16 9.46
CA LYS A 39 5.73 2.02 10.91
C LYS A 39 4.28 1.93 11.39
N ASP A 40 3.40 2.79 10.91
CA ASP A 40 2.00 2.85 11.34
C ASP A 40 1.22 1.62 10.89
N VAL A 41 1.43 1.14 9.66
CA VAL A 41 0.81 -0.09 9.15
C VAL A 41 1.24 -1.30 9.98
N VAL A 42 2.54 -1.45 10.24
CA VAL A 42 3.04 -2.54 11.10
C VAL A 42 2.55 -2.40 12.54
N THR A 43 2.49 -1.17 13.07
CA THR A 43 1.93 -0.89 14.41
C THR A 43 0.50 -1.36 14.52
N ARG A 44 -0.34 -1.02 13.55
CA ARG A 44 -1.73 -1.47 13.50
C ARG A 44 -1.82 -3.00 13.45
N TRP A 45 -1.08 -3.64 12.54
CA TRP A 45 -1.08 -5.10 12.38
C TRP A 45 -0.64 -5.84 13.66
N LEU A 46 0.34 -5.29 14.39
CA LEU A 46 0.76 -5.81 15.70
C LEU A 46 -0.29 -5.57 16.79
N GLY A 47 -0.95 -4.41 16.78
CA GLY A 47 -2.05 -4.10 17.70
C GLY A 47 -3.25 -5.05 17.52
N GLU A 48 -3.59 -5.38 16.27
CA GLU A 48 -4.63 -6.37 15.94
C GLU A 48 -4.29 -7.79 16.46
N GLN A 49 -3.00 -8.10 16.61
CA GLN A 49 -2.52 -9.34 17.23
C GLN A 49 -2.42 -9.28 18.75
N GLY A 50 -2.77 -8.14 19.38
CA GLY A 50 -2.78 -7.98 20.83
C GLY A 50 -1.45 -7.51 21.46
N PHE A 51 -0.49 -7.04 20.65
CA PHE A 51 0.75 -6.45 21.16
C PHE A 51 0.56 -4.97 21.52
N ARG A 52 1.36 -4.48 22.48
CA ARG A 52 1.35 -3.07 22.88
C ARG A 52 2.57 -2.35 22.33
N VAL A 53 2.38 -1.54 21.29
CA VAL A 53 3.46 -0.72 20.76
C VAL A 53 3.63 0.53 21.62
N GLN A 54 4.82 0.73 22.17
CA GLN A 54 5.15 1.80 23.10
C GLN A 54 6.34 2.63 22.60
N SER A 55 6.59 3.76 23.25
CA SER A 55 7.80 4.52 23.02
C SER A 55 8.99 3.84 23.69
N GLU A 56 10.21 4.12 23.21
CA GLU A 56 11.44 3.63 23.82
C GLU A 56 11.54 4.04 25.30
N SER A 57 11.05 5.23 25.66
CA SER A 57 11.05 5.73 27.04
C SER A 57 10.13 4.97 28.00
N ASP A 58 9.20 4.15 27.49
CA ASP A 58 8.28 3.36 28.31
C ASP A 58 8.89 2.01 28.75
N ASN A 59 10.17 1.76 28.42
CA ASN A 59 10.90 0.51 28.70
C ASN A 59 10.16 -0.76 28.22
N PRO A 60 9.96 -0.93 26.90
CA PRO A 60 9.30 -2.09 26.32
C PRO A 60 10.09 -3.38 26.55
N SER A 61 9.44 -4.55 26.54
CA SER A 61 10.11 -5.85 26.64
C SER A 61 11.01 -6.13 25.44
N TYR A 62 10.55 -5.77 24.23
CA TYR A 62 11.26 -6.05 22.98
C TYR A 62 11.39 -4.83 22.09
N LYS A 63 12.50 -4.77 21.36
CA LYS A 63 12.70 -3.87 20.21
C LYS A 63 12.53 -4.66 18.92
N VAL A 64 11.69 -4.15 18.02
CA VAL A 64 11.47 -4.74 16.70
C VAL A 64 11.93 -3.74 15.63
N ILE A 65 12.88 -4.18 14.81
CA ILE A 65 13.39 -3.43 13.66
C ILE A 65 12.69 -3.93 12.40
N ILE A 66 11.92 -3.06 11.77
CA ILE A 66 11.34 -3.26 10.45
C ILE A 66 12.43 -3.00 9.42
N LEU A 67 13.04 -4.06 8.91
CA LEU A 67 14.09 -3.98 7.90
C LEU A 67 13.46 -3.98 6.51
N VAL A 68 13.45 -2.82 5.87
CA VAL A 68 12.90 -2.64 4.52
C VAL A 68 14.00 -2.87 3.49
N GLU A 69 13.82 -3.88 2.64
CA GLU A 69 14.73 -4.17 1.52
C GLU A 69 14.28 -3.43 0.25
N GLY A 70 12.98 -3.39 0.01
CA GLY A 70 12.42 -2.72 -1.16
C GLY A 70 11.04 -2.14 -0.90
N LEU A 71 10.85 -0.88 -1.28
CA LEU A 71 9.53 -0.24 -1.34
C LEU A 71 9.54 0.75 -2.49
N GLY A 72 8.65 0.55 -3.46
CA GLY A 72 8.62 1.42 -4.62
C GLY A 72 7.42 1.20 -5.53
N THR A 73 7.32 2.10 -6.49
CA THR A 73 6.35 2.02 -7.58
C THR A 73 7.06 2.15 -8.90
N GLU A 74 6.76 1.26 -9.83
CA GLU A 74 7.18 1.33 -11.22
C GLU A 74 6.01 1.83 -12.07
N GLN A 75 6.31 2.72 -13.00
CA GLN A 75 5.36 3.18 -14.00
C GLN A 75 5.96 3.00 -15.39
N SER A 76 5.19 2.44 -16.30
CA SER A 76 5.54 2.38 -17.72
C SER A 76 4.32 2.62 -18.58
N GLN A 77 4.55 3.06 -19.81
CA GLN A 77 3.48 3.32 -20.76
C GLN A 77 3.86 2.85 -22.16
N SER A 78 2.84 2.44 -22.93
CA SER A 78 2.93 2.19 -24.36
C SER A 78 1.80 2.95 -25.03
N PHE A 79 2.13 3.74 -26.05
CA PHE A 79 1.17 4.60 -26.73
C PHE A 79 1.33 4.48 -28.25
N PHE A 80 0.19 4.34 -28.93
CA PHE A 80 0.09 4.38 -30.38
C PHE A 80 -1.15 5.21 -30.75
N GLY A 81 -0.94 6.29 -31.49
CA GLY A 81 -2.00 7.25 -31.83
C GLY A 81 -1.43 8.62 -32.15
N PHE A 82 -2.27 9.64 -32.08
CA PHE A 82 -1.84 11.02 -32.29
C PHE A 82 -1.50 11.66 -30.95
N PRO A 83 -0.25 12.12 -30.77
CA PRO A 83 0.13 12.84 -29.57
C PRO A 83 -0.63 14.17 -29.48
N PRO A 84 -0.72 14.78 -28.29
CA PRO A 84 -1.34 16.09 -28.14
C PRO A 84 -0.59 17.14 -28.97
N VAL A 85 -1.35 17.95 -29.72
CA VAL A 85 -0.81 19.05 -30.54
C VAL A 85 -1.29 20.37 -29.97
N GLN A 86 -0.35 21.22 -29.55
CA GLN A 86 -0.59 22.60 -29.19
C GLN A 86 -0.04 23.50 -30.31
N SER A 87 -0.91 24.32 -30.90
CA SER A 87 -0.54 25.26 -31.96
C SER A 87 -0.66 26.69 -31.43
N ALA A 88 0.30 27.55 -31.75
CA ALA A 88 0.21 28.98 -31.48
C ALA A 88 -0.80 29.72 -32.39
N PHE A 89 -1.22 29.08 -33.49
CA PHE A 89 -2.12 29.67 -34.49
C PHE A 89 -3.58 29.20 -34.36
N ILE A 90 -3.81 28.05 -33.71
CA ILE A 90 -5.16 27.51 -33.50
C ILE A 90 -5.52 27.73 -32.03
N PRO A 91 -6.63 28.40 -31.69
CA PRO A 91 -6.94 28.80 -30.31
C PRO A 91 -7.44 27.63 -29.43
N PHE A 92 -7.28 26.38 -29.86
CA PHE A 92 -7.62 25.19 -29.08
C PHE A 92 -6.52 24.14 -29.18
N ALA A 93 -6.29 23.42 -28.08
CA ALA A 93 -5.37 22.29 -28.04
C ALA A 93 -6.10 21.02 -28.53
N LEU A 94 -5.47 20.25 -29.42
CA LEU A 94 -5.96 18.93 -29.78
C LEU A 94 -5.52 17.94 -28.69
N PRO A 95 -6.46 17.23 -28.02
CA PRO A 95 -6.12 16.24 -27.02
C PRO A 95 -5.41 15.05 -27.67
N GLU A 96 -4.78 14.23 -26.83
CA GLU A 96 -4.23 12.94 -27.25
C GLU A 96 -5.34 12.05 -27.82
N LEU A 97 -5.09 11.43 -28.98
CA LEU A 97 -6.01 10.50 -29.63
C LEU A 97 -5.37 9.11 -29.71
N PRO A 98 -5.52 8.27 -28.67
CA PRO A 98 -4.95 6.92 -28.62
C PRO A 98 -5.73 5.96 -29.53
N LEU A 99 -5.07 5.36 -30.52
CA LEU A 99 -5.59 4.12 -31.13
C LEU A 99 -5.42 2.95 -30.16
N TYR A 100 -4.27 2.95 -29.47
CA TYR A 100 -3.96 2.04 -28.37
C TYR A 100 -3.10 2.77 -27.33
N LYS A 101 -3.47 2.66 -26.06
CA LYS A 101 -2.69 3.12 -24.92
C LYS A 101 -2.73 2.07 -23.83
N ALA A 102 -1.59 1.77 -23.24
CA ALA A 102 -1.47 0.92 -22.07
C ALA A 102 -0.59 1.63 -21.04
N GLN A 103 -1.11 1.86 -19.85
CA GLN A 103 -0.41 2.45 -18.72
C GLN A 103 -0.30 1.40 -17.62
N TYR A 104 0.92 1.01 -17.31
CA TYR A 104 1.21 0.00 -16.30
C TYR A 104 1.74 0.69 -15.06
N GLN A 105 1.04 0.53 -13.94
CA GLN A 105 1.53 0.90 -12.63
C GLN A 105 1.69 -0.37 -11.80
N LYS A 106 2.85 -0.54 -11.18
CA LYS A 106 3.15 -1.64 -10.26
C LYS A 106 3.71 -1.07 -8.97
N GLY A 107 3.27 -1.58 -7.84
CA GLY A 107 3.86 -1.34 -6.53
C GLY A 107 4.55 -2.61 -6.05
N TYR A 108 5.69 -2.47 -5.39
CA TYR A 108 6.41 -3.59 -4.81
C TYR A 108 6.80 -3.26 -3.37
N THR A 109 6.69 -4.26 -2.49
CA THR A 109 7.26 -4.18 -1.16
C THR A 109 7.96 -5.48 -0.78
N ARG A 110 9.03 -5.35 -0.01
CA ARG A 110 9.74 -6.45 0.64
C ARG A 110 10.39 -5.96 1.93
N PHE A 111 10.01 -6.57 3.05
CA PHE A 111 10.55 -6.25 4.36
C PHE A 111 10.45 -7.46 5.30
N ARG A 112 11.14 -7.39 6.43
CA ARG A 112 11.02 -8.37 7.52
C ARG A 112 11.10 -7.67 8.88
N LEU A 113 10.77 -8.39 9.94
CA LEU A 113 10.85 -7.91 11.31
C LEU A 113 11.99 -8.63 12.04
N ASP A 114 12.98 -7.89 12.50
CA ASP A 114 14.09 -8.38 13.33
C ASP A 114 13.80 -8.03 14.79
N ILE A 115 13.77 -9.02 15.67
CA ILE A 115 13.33 -8.89 17.06
C ILE A 115 14.55 -8.99 17.99
N TYR A 116 14.63 -8.06 18.93
CA TYR A 116 15.69 -7.94 19.93
C TYR A 116 15.07 -7.80 21.32
N GLU A 117 15.72 -8.36 22.33
CA GLU A 117 15.43 -8.04 23.72
C GLU A 117 15.85 -6.59 24.00
N HIS A 118 14.98 -5.79 24.63
CA HIS A 118 15.21 -4.35 24.78
C HIS A 118 16.38 -4.03 25.73
N GLU A 119 16.49 -4.74 26.87
CA GLU A 119 17.51 -4.42 27.88
C GLU A 119 18.93 -4.79 27.44
N SER A 120 19.08 -5.89 26.72
CA SER A 120 20.38 -6.48 26.38
C SER A 120 20.80 -6.24 24.92
N ASP A 121 19.90 -5.72 24.09
CA ASP A 121 20.05 -5.68 22.63
C ASP A 121 20.35 -7.05 22.00
N GLN A 122 20.02 -8.14 22.69
CA GLN A 122 20.24 -9.48 22.18
C GLN A 122 19.25 -9.81 21.06
N PHE A 123 19.77 -10.23 19.92
CA PHE A 123 18.94 -10.74 18.83
C PHE A 123 18.20 -12.01 19.25
N VAL A 124 16.88 -11.99 19.13
CA VAL A 124 16.01 -13.12 19.45
C VAL A 124 15.72 -13.93 18.19
N ARG A 125 15.17 -13.27 17.15
CA ARG A 125 14.78 -13.91 15.88
C ARG A 125 14.37 -12.89 14.82
N SER A 126 14.31 -13.34 13.57
CA SER A 126 13.65 -12.64 12.46
C SER A 126 12.38 -13.37 12.00
N THR A 127 11.40 -12.62 11.51
CA THR A 127 10.30 -13.19 10.71
C THR A 127 10.81 -13.60 9.32
N PRO A 128 10.07 -14.45 8.59
CA PRO A 128 10.22 -14.54 7.14
C PRO A 128 10.04 -13.18 6.46
N TRP A 129 10.45 -13.11 5.19
CA TRP A 129 10.24 -11.92 4.36
C TRP A 129 8.76 -11.77 4.02
N TYR A 130 8.18 -10.65 4.41
CA TYR A 130 6.91 -10.17 3.87
C TYR A 130 7.19 -9.54 2.51
N GLN A 131 6.51 -10.01 1.47
CA GLN A 131 6.69 -9.52 0.11
C GLN A 131 5.35 -9.48 -0.59
N GLN A 132 5.10 -8.40 -1.34
CA GLN A 132 3.91 -8.32 -2.17
C GLN A 132 4.07 -7.34 -3.32
N ALA A 133 3.40 -7.66 -4.42
CA ALA A 133 3.25 -6.77 -5.56
C ALA A 133 1.77 -6.35 -5.73
N THR A 134 1.56 -5.06 -5.99
CA THR A 134 0.27 -4.51 -6.39
C THR A 134 0.33 -3.98 -7.80
N TYR A 135 -0.77 -3.94 -8.52
CA TYR A 135 -0.81 -3.39 -9.86
C TYR A 135 -2.12 -2.66 -10.17
N PHE A 136 -2.01 -1.64 -11.00
CA PHE A 136 -3.12 -0.93 -11.62
C PHE A 136 -2.75 -0.69 -13.07
N HIS A 137 -3.46 -1.33 -13.99
CA HIS A 137 -3.19 -1.29 -15.42
C HIS A 137 -4.39 -0.67 -16.13
N GLU A 138 -4.15 0.39 -16.88
CA GLU A 138 -5.18 1.09 -17.65
C GLU A 138 -4.92 0.90 -19.13
N TYR A 139 -6.00 0.64 -19.86
CA TYR A 139 -5.97 0.42 -21.30
C TYR A 139 -6.99 1.32 -21.98
N THR A 140 -6.59 1.92 -23.08
CA THR A 140 -7.50 2.67 -23.96
C THR A 140 -7.34 2.17 -25.38
N ILE A 141 -8.45 1.79 -26.01
CA ILE A 141 -8.51 1.32 -27.39
C ILE A 141 -9.48 2.21 -28.15
N LEU A 142 -9.16 2.52 -29.42
CA LEU A 142 -10.03 3.29 -30.32
C LEU A 142 -10.55 4.58 -29.65
N PHE A 143 -9.64 5.38 -29.10
CA PHE A 143 -9.84 6.71 -28.51
C PHE A 143 -10.65 6.78 -27.21
N PHE A 144 -11.63 5.90 -27.00
CA PHE A 144 -12.60 6.02 -25.91
C PHE A 144 -12.97 4.71 -25.20
N ILE A 145 -12.56 3.54 -25.72
CA ILE A 145 -12.86 2.26 -25.06
C ILE A 145 -11.82 2.03 -23.96
N GLY A 146 -12.18 2.37 -22.74
CA GLY A 146 -11.35 2.22 -21.54
C GLY A 146 -11.67 0.96 -20.76
N PHE A 147 -10.64 0.26 -20.28
CA PHE A 147 -10.77 -0.79 -19.29
C PHE A 147 -9.53 -0.82 -18.40
N HIS A 148 -9.67 -1.39 -17.20
CA HIS A 148 -8.57 -1.50 -16.26
C HIS A 148 -8.50 -2.89 -15.65
N ALA A 149 -7.32 -3.27 -15.19
CA ALA A 149 -7.07 -4.47 -14.42
C ALA A 149 -6.28 -4.09 -13.16
N THR A 150 -6.75 -4.51 -11.99
CA THR A 150 -6.11 -4.18 -10.72
C THR A 150 -6.34 -5.25 -9.66
N ASN A 151 -5.39 -5.35 -8.73
CA ASN A 151 -5.55 -6.07 -7.47
C ASN A 151 -5.60 -5.13 -6.25
N LEU A 152 -5.70 -3.82 -6.46
CA LEU A 152 -5.85 -2.84 -5.39
C LEU A 152 -7.27 -2.92 -4.82
N ILE A 153 -7.42 -2.66 -3.52
CA ILE A 153 -8.72 -2.68 -2.81
C ILE A 153 -9.13 -1.23 -2.51
N GLY A 154 -10.23 -0.73 -3.08
CA GLY A 154 -10.64 0.66 -2.91
C GLY A 154 -11.75 1.04 -3.87
N PRO A 155 -12.27 2.29 -3.79
CA PRO A 155 -13.27 2.76 -4.73
C PRO A 155 -12.60 3.01 -6.09
N PHE A 156 -12.41 1.93 -6.85
CA PHE A 156 -11.97 1.99 -8.26
C PHE A 156 -13.16 1.86 -9.22
N GLU A 157 -14.36 1.67 -8.67
CA GLU A 157 -15.63 1.75 -9.39
C GLU A 157 -16.15 3.19 -9.39
N GLY A 158 -16.09 3.80 -10.57
CA GLY A 158 -16.83 5.01 -10.87
C GLY A 158 -18.33 4.75 -10.86
N SER A 159 -18.95 4.88 -9.70
CA SER A 159 -20.25 5.54 -9.49
C SER A 159 -20.62 5.41 -8.01
N LEU A 160 -20.85 6.53 -7.34
CA LEU A 160 -21.50 6.53 -6.02
C LEU A 160 -22.80 5.74 -6.14
N PRO A 161 -23.15 4.85 -5.19
CA PRO A 161 -24.51 4.36 -5.11
C PRO A 161 -25.40 5.59 -4.94
N SER A 162 -26.33 5.76 -5.88
CA SER A 162 -27.43 6.69 -5.69
C SER A 162 -28.11 6.27 -4.39
N VAL A 163 -28.02 7.13 -3.37
CA VAL A 163 -28.80 6.96 -2.16
C VAL A 163 -30.25 7.10 -2.62
N SER A 164 -30.91 5.98 -2.85
CA SER A 164 -32.35 5.91 -2.89
C SER A 164 -32.80 6.27 -1.48
N ASN A 165 -33.15 7.54 -1.28
CA ASN A 165 -33.88 7.94 -0.09
C ASN A 165 -35.21 7.19 -0.11
N GLN A 166 -35.26 6.07 0.62
CA GLN A 166 -36.46 5.59 1.25
C GLN A 166 -36.89 6.67 2.24
N GLU A 167 -37.75 7.58 1.81
CA GLU A 167 -38.55 8.34 2.75
C GLU A 167 -39.76 7.52 3.20
N SER A 168 -39.90 7.51 4.53
CA SER A 168 -41.07 7.17 5.36
C SER A 168 -41.34 5.67 5.63
N PRO A 169 -41.94 5.30 6.77
CA PRO A 169 -42.58 6.12 7.84
C PRO A 169 -41.99 5.81 9.25
N THR A 170 -42.10 6.70 10.25
CA THR A 170 -43.06 6.79 11.40
C THR A 170 -42.28 7.57 12.49
N ASP A 171 -42.79 8.33 13.45
CA ASP A 171 -44.10 8.62 14.04
C ASP A 171 -43.90 9.94 14.82
N TYR A 172 -44.91 10.83 14.83
CA TYR A 172 -45.51 11.55 15.98
C TYR A 172 -46.49 12.61 15.47
#